data_AF-A0A1D3E053-F1
#
_entry.id   AF-A0A1D3E053-F1
#
_cell.length_a   1.000
_cell.length_b   1.000
_cell.length_c   1.000
_cell.angle_alpha   90.00
_cell.angle_beta   90.00
_cell.angle_gamma   90.00
#
_symmetry.space_group_name_H-M   'P 1'
#
loop_
_entity.id
_entity.type
_entity.pdbx_description
1 polymer ?
#
loop_
_entity_poly.entity_id
_entity_poly.type
_entity_poly.pdbx_seq_one_letter_code
_entity_poly.pdbx_strand_id
1 'polypeptide(L)'
;MPPPPGAPRPAATTSGLAIASLVTGVVCLVPPLGLVLGAIALASIKRKGQSGKGLAVAGMVLSLISTLLVAVGFATGAFKDLADGARKVREDVASTNSAFSLRTGDCFNQPGGAVTEKEVMTVKSVDCAKPHDAEVTGAFQLSGDGAFPGLPAIERQADERCMKIGEQYSLDSWAVPDNAVTYYYLPTEQSWRELKDRTVTCAFAAEKGTLTGSLRADATTLDADQVAYLKAMNALDAALIAAPEADPEKDLAANVTWAGTVDQAIEGTIARLKGHTFPGASAEPVADVVKELEKAREHWEKAARSPDADTFWTHYEPGWDALPLDLGKDARAALKLSTKAPVEEPAG
;
A
#
# COMPACT_ATOMS: atom_id res chain seq x y z
N MET A 1 76.66 -60.82 24.55
CA MET A 1 75.34 -60.15 24.57
C MET A 1 75.21 -59.32 23.30
N PRO A 2 74.16 -59.57 22.50
CA PRO A 2 73.06 -58.62 22.30
C PRO A 2 71.73 -59.18 22.88
N PRO A 3 70.63 -58.38 22.96
CA PRO A 3 69.60 -58.46 24.01
C PRO A 3 68.48 -59.49 23.74
N PRO A 4 67.67 -59.86 24.75
CA PRO A 4 66.61 -60.87 24.58
C PRO A 4 65.43 -60.32 23.75
N PRO A 5 64.67 -61.19 23.06
CA PRO A 5 63.47 -60.75 22.34
C PRO A 5 62.42 -60.25 23.34
N GLY A 6 62.02 -58.99 23.21
CA GLY A 6 60.90 -58.44 23.95
C GLY A 6 59.58 -59.08 23.49
N ALA A 7 58.76 -59.50 24.45
CA ALA A 7 57.40 -59.97 24.18
C ALA A 7 56.57 -58.87 23.48
N PRO A 8 55.66 -59.21 22.53
CA PRO A 8 54.81 -58.23 21.90
C PRO A 8 53.90 -57.56 22.95
N ARG A 9 53.96 -56.23 23.05
CA ARG A 9 52.98 -55.45 23.82
C ARG A 9 51.66 -55.41 23.03
N PRO A 10 50.49 -55.63 23.66
CA PRO A 10 49.21 -55.42 22.99
C PRO A 10 49.08 -53.95 22.56
N ALA A 11 48.71 -53.71 21.31
CA ALA A 11 48.40 -52.37 20.82
C ALA A 11 47.17 -51.83 21.56
N ALA A 12 47.30 -50.66 22.20
CA ALA A 12 46.20 -50.00 22.88
C ALA A 12 45.17 -49.50 21.85
N THR A 13 44.00 -50.14 21.79
CA THR A 13 42.89 -49.68 20.94
C THR A 13 42.19 -48.50 21.60
N THR A 14 42.09 -47.37 20.89
CA THR A 14 41.31 -46.19 21.28
C THR A 14 39.85 -46.58 21.51
N SER A 15 39.30 -46.24 22.68
CA SER A 15 37.91 -46.57 23.01
C SER A 15 36.95 -45.72 22.17
N GLY A 16 36.10 -46.37 21.36
CA GLY A 16 35.08 -45.71 20.54
C GLY A 16 34.13 -44.80 21.32
N LEU A 17 33.99 -45.02 22.63
CA LEU A 17 33.25 -44.15 23.55
C LEU A 17 33.89 -42.76 23.74
N ALA A 18 35.22 -42.64 23.66
CA ALA A 18 35.90 -41.34 23.77
C ALA A 18 35.77 -40.52 22.48
N ILE A 19 35.72 -41.19 21.33
CA ILE A 19 35.42 -40.55 20.04
C ILE A 19 33.94 -40.17 20.00
N ALA A 20 33.04 -41.05 20.45
CA ALA A 20 31.63 -40.74 20.56
C ALA A 20 31.38 -39.53 21.48
N SER A 21 32.03 -39.44 22.66
CA SER A 21 31.85 -38.28 23.55
C SER A 21 32.40 -36.98 22.97
N LEU A 22 33.49 -37.03 22.20
CA LEU A 22 34.05 -35.88 21.49
C LEU A 22 33.11 -35.41 20.37
N VAL A 23 32.61 -36.35 19.57
CA VAL A 23 31.69 -36.05 18.47
C VAL A 23 30.34 -35.54 19.01
N THR A 24 29.77 -36.16 20.04
CA THR A 24 28.52 -35.66 20.65
C THR A 24 28.72 -34.35 21.42
N GLY A 25 29.88 -34.13 22.04
CA GLY A 25 30.18 -32.86 22.73
C GLY A 25 30.42 -31.69 21.77
N VAL A 26 30.89 -31.97 20.56
CA VAL A 26 31.08 -30.96 19.49
C VAL A 26 29.80 -30.74 18.66
N VAL A 27 28.94 -31.77 18.50
CA VAL A 27 27.80 -31.74 17.57
C VAL A 27 26.43 -31.59 18.25
N CYS A 28 26.27 -31.87 19.54
CA CYS A 28 24.97 -31.77 20.23
C CYS A 28 24.94 -30.66 21.29
N LEU A 29 24.27 -29.56 20.94
CA LEU A 29 23.74 -28.49 21.80
C LEU A 29 22.66 -29.00 22.79
N VAL A 30 22.87 -30.16 23.43
CA VAL A 30 21.97 -30.73 24.44
C VAL A 30 22.72 -30.88 25.77
N PRO A 31 22.89 -29.79 26.54
CA PRO A 31 23.41 -29.86 27.90
C PRO A 31 22.31 -30.51 28.77
N PRO A 32 22.48 -31.76 29.28
CA PRO A 32 23.62 -32.22 30.09
C PRO A 32 24.20 -33.60 29.67
N LEU A 33 23.85 -34.12 28.50
CA LEU A 33 24.20 -35.49 28.09
C LEU A 33 25.71 -35.70 27.93
N GLY A 34 26.45 -34.69 27.46
CA GLY A 34 27.90 -34.74 27.34
C GLY A 34 28.64 -34.88 28.68
N LEU A 35 28.11 -34.26 29.74
CA LEU A 35 28.64 -34.37 31.11
C LEU A 35 28.43 -35.77 31.69
N VAL A 36 27.24 -36.34 31.48
CA VAL A 36 26.90 -37.70 31.95
C VAL A 36 27.74 -38.76 31.23
N LEU A 37 27.84 -38.67 29.90
CA LEU A 37 28.63 -39.61 29.10
C LEU A 37 30.13 -39.47 29.36
N GLY A 38 30.64 -38.25 29.57
CA GLY A 38 32.03 -37.99 29.96
C GLY A 38 32.39 -38.62 31.31
N ALA A 39 31.50 -38.51 32.30
CA ALA A 39 31.69 -39.12 33.63
C ALA A 39 31.71 -40.66 33.56
N ILE A 40 30.82 -41.27 32.76
CA ILE A 40 30.77 -42.72 32.54
C ILE A 40 32.03 -43.21 31.81
N ALA A 41 32.49 -42.47 30.79
CA ALA A 41 33.72 -42.78 30.06
C ALA A 41 34.95 -42.78 30.98
N LEU A 42 35.09 -41.79 31.87
CA LEU A 42 36.20 -41.69 32.82
C LEU A 42 36.23 -42.87 33.81
N ALA A 43 35.05 -43.32 34.28
CA ALA A 43 34.92 -44.48 35.16
C ALA A 43 35.29 -45.81 34.47
N SER A 44 35.06 -45.91 33.15
CA SER A 44 35.46 -47.08 32.35
C SER A 44 36.97 -47.12 32.08
N ILE A 45 37.58 -45.95 31.82
CA ILE A 45 39.02 -45.80 31.56
C ILE A 45 39.84 -46.13 32.82
N LYS A 46 39.36 -45.72 34.00
CA LYS A 46 40.01 -46.02 35.30
C LYS A 46 39.98 -47.52 35.65
N ARG A 47 38.91 -48.24 35.25
CA ARG A 47 38.75 -49.68 35.50
C ARG A 47 39.50 -50.58 34.51
N LYS A 48 39.64 -50.16 33.24
CA LYS A 48 40.22 -50.99 32.16
C LYS A 48 41.65 -50.61 31.76
N GLY A 49 42.27 -49.59 32.36
CA GLY A 49 43.66 -49.23 32.12
C GLY A 49 43.96 -48.68 30.72
N GLN A 50 42.96 -48.12 30.02
CA GLN A 50 43.09 -47.64 28.64
C GLN A 50 43.66 -46.21 28.56
N SER A 51 44.39 -45.90 27.48
CA SER A 51 44.88 -44.55 27.19
C SER A 51 43.77 -43.67 26.59
N GLY A 52 43.55 -42.48 27.15
CA GLY A 52 42.48 -41.56 26.71
C GLY A 52 42.03 -40.50 27.74
N LYS A 53 42.63 -40.49 28.93
CA LYS A 53 42.28 -39.57 30.02
C LYS A 53 42.31 -38.08 29.62
N GLY A 54 43.32 -37.67 28.86
CA GLY A 54 43.46 -36.27 28.42
C GLY A 54 42.32 -35.81 27.51
N LEU A 55 41.86 -36.69 26.61
CA LEU A 55 40.77 -36.39 25.68
C LEU A 55 39.41 -36.31 26.40
N ALA A 56 39.17 -37.19 27.37
CA ALA A 56 37.94 -37.14 28.19
C ALA A 56 37.86 -35.87 29.06
N VAL A 57 39.00 -35.44 29.64
CA VAL A 57 39.07 -34.18 30.40
C VAL A 57 38.84 -32.97 29.48
N ALA A 58 39.46 -32.95 28.30
CA ALA A 58 39.22 -31.90 27.32
C ALA A 58 37.74 -31.81 26.91
N GLY A 59 37.09 -32.96 26.66
CA GLY A 59 35.65 -33.03 26.34
C GLY A 59 34.75 -32.49 27.45
N MET A 60 35.06 -32.78 28.73
CA MET A 60 34.30 -32.25 29.86
C MET A 60 34.49 -30.74 30.05
N VAL A 61 35.73 -30.25 29.92
CA VAL A 61 36.04 -28.81 30.03
C VAL A 61 35.35 -28.04 28.91
N LEU A 62 35.42 -28.52 27.68
CA LEU A 62 34.71 -27.92 26.54
C LEU A 62 33.19 -27.96 26.73
N SER A 63 32.64 -29.06 27.27
CA SER A 63 31.20 -29.15 27.59
C SER A 63 30.77 -28.16 28.67
N LEU A 64 31.58 -27.96 29.71
CA LEU A 64 31.30 -26.99 30.78
C LEU A 64 31.39 -25.56 30.27
N ILE A 65 32.41 -25.24 29.48
CA ILE A 65 32.57 -23.92 28.85
C ILE A 65 31.39 -23.65 27.91
N SER A 66 31.01 -24.61 27.06
CA SER A 66 29.85 -24.49 26.18
C SER A 66 28.55 -24.29 26.96
N THR A 67 28.34 -25.06 28.03
CA THR A 67 27.14 -24.92 28.89
C THR A 67 27.09 -23.56 29.58
N LEU A 68 28.23 -23.06 30.08
CA LEU A 68 28.32 -21.73 30.69
C LEU A 68 28.07 -20.63 29.67
N LEU A 69 28.63 -20.73 28.47
CA LEU A 69 28.38 -19.77 27.39
C LEU A 69 26.91 -19.73 26.98
N VAL A 70 26.26 -20.90 26.89
CA VAL A 70 24.82 -20.99 26.60
C VAL A 70 23.99 -20.41 27.75
N ALA A 71 24.29 -20.77 29.00
CA ALA A 71 23.59 -20.23 30.17
C ALA A 71 23.74 -18.70 30.27
N VAL A 72 24.95 -18.17 30.02
CA VAL A 72 25.21 -16.73 29.95
C VAL A 72 24.43 -16.11 28.81
N GLY A 73 24.43 -16.69 27.60
CA GLY A 73 23.66 -16.16 26.47
C GLY A 73 22.15 -16.14 26.70
N PHE A 74 21.60 -17.08 27.48
CA PHE A 74 20.20 -17.04 27.91
C PHE A 74 19.97 -16.00 29.01
N ALA A 75 20.88 -15.89 29.99
CA ALA A 75 20.77 -14.94 31.09
C ALA A 75 20.93 -13.48 30.64
N THR A 76 21.78 -13.22 29.64
CA THR A 76 22.00 -11.88 29.07
C THR A 76 21.00 -11.51 27.98
N GLY A 77 20.21 -12.46 27.49
CA GLY A 77 19.27 -12.23 26.40
C GLY A 77 19.89 -12.28 24.99
N ALA A 78 21.19 -12.55 24.86
CA ALA A 78 21.89 -12.55 23.57
C ALA A 78 21.25 -13.47 22.50
N PHE A 79 20.72 -14.63 22.90
CA PHE A 79 19.99 -15.51 21.97
C PHE A 79 18.64 -14.92 21.54
N LYS A 80 17.97 -14.19 22.42
CA LYS A 80 16.72 -13.50 22.10
C LYS A 80 16.97 -12.34 21.15
N ASP A 81 18.00 -11.53 21.40
CA ASP A 81 18.38 -10.42 20.51
C ASP A 81 18.74 -10.91 19.10
N LEU A 82 19.46 -12.04 19.01
CA LEU A 82 19.76 -12.69 17.73
C LEU A 82 18.48 -13.17 17.02
N ALA A 83 17.56 -13.79 17.77
CA ALA A 83 16.29 -14.27 17.21
C ALA A 83 15.37 -13.12 16.77
N ASP A 84 15.29 -12.05 17.56
CA ASP A 84 14.50 -10.85 17.23
C ASP A 84 15.13 -10.10 16.06
N GLY A 85 16.47 -10.05 15.96
CA GLY A 85 17.18 -9.54 14.79
C GLY A 85 16.90 -10.34 13.52
N ALA A 86 16.97 -11.67 13.60
CA ALA A 86 16.64 -12.56 12.48
C ALA A 86 15.16 -12.43 12.05
N ARG A 87 14.24 -12.30 13.02
CA ARG A 87 12.81 -12.03 12.74
C ARG A 87 12.65 -10.69 12.02
N LYS A 88 13.29 -9.64 12.50
CA LYS A 88 13.22 -8.30 11.90
C LYS A 88 13.73 -8.29 10.46
N VAL A 89 14.86 -8.95 10.18
CA VAL A 89 15.38 -9.08 8.80
C VAL A 89 14.37 -9.82 7.92
N ARG A 90 13.75 -10.89 8.42
CA ARG A 90 12.72 -11.62 7.66
C ARG A 90 11.49 -10.76 7.38
N GLU A 91 11.02 -9.99 8.35
CA GLU A 91 9.89 -9.07 8.19
C GLU A 91 10.22 -7.94 7.22
N ASP A 92 11.40 -7.33 7.34
CA ASP A 92 11.85 -6.27 6.43
C ASP A 92 11.91 -6.80 4.99
N VAL A 93 12.54 -7.95 4.75
CA VAL A 93 12.58 -8.58 3.40
C VAL A 93 11.19 -8.93 2.87
N ALA A 94 10.28 -9.39 3.73
CA ALA A 94 8.90 -9.70 3.31
C ALA A 94 8.07 -8.46 2.96
N SER A 95 8.38 -7.32 3.60
CA SER A 95 7.70 -6.03 3.37
C SER A 95 8.33 -5.20 2.25
N THR A 96 9.59 -5.47 1.89
CA THR A 96 10.25 -4.84 0.75
C THR A 96 9.70 -5.42 -0.54
N ASN A 97 8.86 -4.65 -1.20
CA ASN A 97 8.34 -4.99 -2.51
C ASN A 97 9.11 -4.21 -3.58
N SER A 98 9.24 -4.86 -4.73
CA SER A 98 9.56 -4.14 -5.95
C SER A 98 8.41 -3.17 -6.24
N ALA A 99 8.69 -1.93 -6.65
CA ALA A 99 7.63 -1.01 -7.08
C ALA A 99 6.75 -1.62 -8.19
N PHE A 100 7.34 -2.52 -8.99
CA PHE A 100 6.67 -3.29 -10.05
C PHE A 100 5.72 -4.40 -9.54
N SER A 101 5.71 -4.69 -8.25
CA SER A 101 4.86 -5.74 -7.64
C SER A 101 3.69 -5.20 -6.82
N LEU A 102 3.59 -3.87 -6.69
CA LEU A 102 2.47 -3.23 -6.01
C LEU A 102 1.16 -3.51 -6.74
N ARG A 103 0.13 -3.81 -5.96
CA ARG A 103 -1.22 -4.11 -6.43
C ARG A 103 -2.17 -3.04 -5.95
N THR A 104 -3.29 -2.92 -6.65
CA THR A 104 -4.41 -2.07 -6.22
C THR A 104 -4.78 -2.35 -4.76
N GLY A 105 -4.76 -1.32 -3.93
CA GLY A 105 -4.99 -1.37 -2.48
C GLY A 105 -3.75 -1.57 -1.62
N ASP A 106 -2.56 -1.74 -2.20
CA ASP A 106 -1.33 -1.79 -1.42
C ASP A 106 -0.95 -0.39 -0.95
N CYS A 107 -0.77 -0.24 0.37
CA CYS A 107 -0.20 0.94 0.99
C CYS A 107 1.31 0.74 1.22
N PHE A 108 2.10 1.79 1.01
CA PHE A 108 3.55 1.68 1.07
C PHE A 108 4.24 3.00 1.44
N ASN A 109 5.49 2.85 1.88
CA ASN A 109 6.42 3.94 2.14
C ASN A 109 7.58 3.90 1.15
N GLN A 110 8.11 5.06 0.81
CA GLN A 110 9.28 5.18 -0.06
C GLN A 110 10.31 6.18 0.48
N PRO A 111 11.61 5.97 0.21
CA PRO A 111 12.64 6.94 0.61
C PRO A 111 12.34 8.33 0.06
N GLY A 112 12.48 9.37 0.88
CA GLY A 112 12.26 10.76 0.47
C GLY A 112 10.80 11.24 0.51
N GLY A 113 9.83 10.35 0.67
CA GLY A 113 8.40 10.67 0.60
C GLY A 113 7.84 10.50 -0.83
N ALA A 114 6.51 10.41 -0.95
CA ALA A 114 5.94 9.85 -2.17
C ALA A 114 5.90 10.73 -3.42
N VAL A 115 6.01 12.04 -3.24
CA VAL A 115 5.88 13.00 -4.35
C VAL A 115 7.24 13.43 -4.91
N THR A 116 8.35 13.04 -4.29
CA THR A 116 9.71 13.51 -4.66
C THR A 116 10.41 12.70 -5.74
N GLU A 117 10.11 11.40 -5.90
CA GLU A 117 10.83 10.52 -6.84
C GLU A 117 9.87 9.62 -7.64
N LYS A 118 9.76 9.87 -8.96
CA LYS A 118 8.90 9.07 -9.88
C LYS A 118 9.51 7.72 -10.26
N GLU A 119 10.78 7.50 -9.92
CA GLU A 119 11.55 6.30 -10.21
C GLU A 119 12.12 5.72 -8.92
N VAL A 120 11.38 4.83 -8.28
CA VAL A 120 11.85 4.14 -7.07
C VAL A 120 11.88 2.64 -7.31
N MET A 121 13.05 2.02 -7.10
CA MET A 121 13.26 0.60 -7.36
C MET A 121 12.66 -0.30 -6.27
N THR A 122 12.59 0.19 -5.04
CA THR A 122 12.10 -0.57 -3.88
C THR A 122 11.23 0.28 -2.98
N VAL A 123 10.08 -0.25 -2.61
CA VAL A 123 9.13 0.34 -1.68
C VAL A 123 8.92 -0.59 -0.49
N LYS A 124 8.45 -0.05 0.62
CA LYS A 124 8.09 -0.84 1.80
C LYS A 124 6.58 -0.87 1.94
N SER A 125 5.96 -2.01 1.65
CA SER A 125 4.53 -2.17 1.89
C SER A 125 4.24 -2.18 3.39
N VAL A 126 3.14 -1.54 3.76
CA VAL A 126 2.69 -1.39 5.14
C VAL A 126 1.18 -1.61 5.21
N ASP A 127 0.69 -1.86 6.42
CA ASP A 127 -0.73 -1.88 6.69
C ASP A 127 -1.31 -0.47 6.50
N CYS A 128 -2.34 -0.32 5.67
CA CYS A 128 -3.00 0.96 5.39
C CYS A 128 -3.54 1.64 6.66
N ALA A 129 -3.87 0.88 7.71
CA ALA A 129 -4.30 1.45 8.99
C ALA A 129 -3.18 2.22 9.71
N LYS A 130 -1.92 2.03 9.30
CA LYS A 130 -0.76 2.78 9.81
C LYS A 130 -0.47 3.97 8.91
N PRO A 131 0.23 5.00 9.44
CA PRO A 131 0.76 6.08 8.63
C PRO A 131 1.58 5.56 7.44
N HIS A 132 1.26 6.04 6.24
CA HIS A 132 1.96 5.63 5.03
C HIS A 132 2.06 6.75 3.98
N ASP A 133 2.99 6.62 3.04
CA ASP A 133 3.26 7.67 2.06
C ASP A 133 2.29 7.61 0.87
N ALA A 134 1.87 6.42 0.44
CA ALA A 134 1.00 6.26 -0.72
C ALA A 134 0.19 4.95 -0.72
N GLU A 135 -0.89 4.93 -1.48
CA GLU A 135 -1.77 3.79 -1.71
C GLU A 135 -2.04 3.62 -3.21
N VAL A 136 -1.84 2.41 -3.74
CA VAL A 136 -2.08 2.14 -5.17
C VAL A 136 -3.57 2.09 -5.48
N THR A 137 -4.02 2.96 -6.36
CA THR A 137 -5.42 3.04 -6.82
C THR A 137 -5.70 2.14 -8.00
N GLY A 138 -4.68 1.81 -8.80
CA GLY A 138 -4.81 0.95 -9.96
C GLY A 138 -3.58 0.92 -10.85
N ALA A 139 -3.70 0.25 -11.98
CA ALA A 139 -2.67 0.23 -13.01
C ALA A 139 -3.29 0.04 -14.39
N PHE A 140 -2.57 0.48 -15.42
CA PHE A 140 -2.95 0.23 -16.81
C PHE A 140 -1.73 -0.06 -17.68
N GLN A 141 -1.97 -0.68 -18.84
CA GLN A 141 -0.93 -0.97 -19.82
C GLN A 141 -0.93 0.11 -20.92
N LEU A 142 0.24 0.65 -21.22
CA LEU A 142 0.48 1.51 -22.37
C LEU A 142 0.43 0.68 -23.65
N SER A 143 -0.22 1.22 -24.67
CA SER A 143 -0.22 0.61 -26.00
C SER A 143 1.10 0.86 -26.71
N GLY A 144 1.61 -0.14 -27.43
CA GLY A 144 2.75 0.00 -28.33
C GLY A 144 3.95 -0.86 -27.95
N ASP A 145 4.42 -1.62 -28.93
CA ASP A 145 5.52 -2.59 -28.83
C ASP A 145 6.84 -2.02 -29.41
N GLY A 146 6.78 -0.81 -29.95
CA GLY A 146 7.88 -0.11 -30.62
C GLY A 146 8.87 0.61 -29.69
N ALA A 147 9.51 1.65 -30.24
CA ALA A 147 10.45 2.49 -29.50
C ALA A 147 9.81 3.16 -28.27
N PHE A 148 10.62 3.47 -27.27
CA PHE A 148 10.16 4.17 -26.06
C PHE A 148 9.54 5.52 -26.47
N PRO A 149 8.25 5.80 -26.15
CA PRO A 149 7.56 7.01 -26.60
C PRO A 149 8.12 8.32 -26.03
N GLY A 150 8.95 8.24 -24.99
CA GLY A 150 9.42 9.38 -24.21
C GLY A 150 8.47 9.69 -23.04
N LEU A 151 9.05 10.16 -21.94
CA LEU A 151 8.30 10.45 -20.70
C LEU A 151 7.13 11.43 -20.91
N PRO A 152 7.26 12.56 -21.64
CA PRO A 152 6.14 13.50 -21.79
C PRO A 152 4.90 12.90 -22.49
N ALA A 153 5.10 11.94 -23.40
CA ALA A 153 3.99 11.26 -24.07
C ALA A 153 3.29 10.24 -23.15
N ILE A 154 4.05 9.66 -22.22
CA ILE A 154 3.53 8.73 -21.22
C ILE A 154 2.83 9.51 -20.10
N GLU A 155 3.43 10.58 -19.60
CA GLU A 155 2.89 11.43 -18.53
C GLU A 155 1.50 11.96 -18.88
N ARG A 156 1.28 12.51 -20.08
CA ARG A 156 -0.06 12.94 -20.51
C ARG A 156 -1.13 11.84 -20.44
N GLN A 157 -0.75 10.60 -20.75
CA GLN A 157 -1.68 9.47 -20.65
C GLN A 157 -1.87 9.04 -19.20
N ALA A 158 -0.82 9.11 -18.39
CA ALA A 158 -0.87 8.79 -16.96
C ALA A 158 -1.73 9.80 -16.20
N ASP A 159 -1.58 11.10 -16.45
CA ASP A 159 -2.38 12.17 -15.85
C ASP A 159 -3.87 11.89 -16.06
N GLU A 160 -4.30 11.75 -17.32
CA GLU A 160 -5.71 11.55 -17.66
C GLU A 160 -6.29 10.24 -17.07
N ARG A 161 -5.54 9.14 -17.19
CA ARG A 161 -6.05 7.81 -16.83
C ARG A 161 -5.95 7.55 -15.33
N CYS A 162 -4.89 7.99 -14.67
CA CYS A 162 -4.73 7.80 -13.24
C CYS A 162 -5.71 8.65 -12.43
N MET A 163 -6.09 9.83 -12.90
CA MET A 163 -7.19 10.60 -12.30
C MET A 163 -8.50 9.79 -12.34
N LYS A 164 -8.89 9.30 -13.52
CA LYS A 164 -10.09 8.46 -13.69
C LYS A 164 -10.06 7.17 -12.85
N ILE A 165 -8.90 6.53 -12.75
CA ILE A 165 -8.71 5.34 -11.91
C ILE A 165 -8.86 5.70 -10.43
N GLY A 166 -8.28 6.83 -9.99
CA GLY A 166 -8.42 7.35 -8.63
C GLY A 166 -9.88 7.64 -8.26
N GLU A 167 -10.63 8.30 -9.13
CA GLU A 167 -12.06 8.58 -8.95
C GLU A 167 -12.90 7.30 -8.84
N GLN A 168 -12.54 6.25 -9.59
CA GLN A 168 -13.22 4.95 -9.51
C GLN A 168 -12.84 4.17 -8.24
N TYR A 169 -11.61 4.36 -7.77
CA TYR A 169 -11.10 3.76 -6.54
C TYR A 169 -11.69 4.39 -5.28
N SER A 170 -11.91 5.71 -5.32
CA SER A 170 -12.49 6.50 -4.25
C SER A 170 -13.67 7.30 -4.78
N LEU A 171 -14.86 6.68 -4.78
CA LEU A 171 -16.10 7.34 -5.17
C LEU A 171 -16.47 8.45 -4.17
N ASP A 172 -16.05 8.34 -2.91
CA ASP A 172 -16.24 9.39 -1.91
C ASP A 172 -15.05 10.36 -1.93
N SER A 173 -15.06 11.31 -2.87
CA SER A 173 -14.02 12.34 -3.01
C SER A 173 -13.86 13.20 -1.75
N TRP A 174 -14.91 13.39 -0.96
CA TRP A 174 -14.86 14.17 0.29
C TRP A 174 -14.17 13.41 1.42
N ALA A 175 -13.97 12.09 1.27
CA ALA A 175 -13.17 11.28 2.19
C ALA A 175 -11.67 11.31 1.86
N VAL A 176 -11.30 11.78 0.66
CA VAL A 176 -9.91 11.96 0.27
C VAL A 176 -9.35 13.18 1.02
N PRO A 177 -8.27 13.04 1.78
CA PRO A 177 -7.72 14.14 2.57
C PRO A 177 -7.00 15.15 1.67
N ASP A 178 -7.00 16.43 2.05
CA ASP A 178 -6.43 17.54 1.27
C ASP A 178 -4.92 17.38 0.97
N ASN A 179 -4.21 16.54 1.74
CA ASN A 179 -2.80 16.23 1.48
C ASN A 179 -2.59 15.03 0.56
N ALA A 180 -3.64 14.38 0.04
CA ALA A 180 -3.55 13.30 -0.92
C ALA A 180 -3.60 13.87 -2.35
N VAL A 181 -2.59 13.55 -3.15
CA VAL A 181 -2.51 13.92 -4.57
C VAL A 181 -2.45 12.68 -5.45
N THR A 182 -2.95 12.78 -6.67
CA THR A 182 -2.76 11.72 -7.67
C THR A 182 -1.30 11.63 -8.04
N TYR A 183 -0.75 10.43 -7.99
CA TYR A 183 0.64 10.12 -8.32
C TYR A 183 0.71 8.88 -9.21
N TYR A 184 1.82 8.72 -9.91
CA TYR A 184 2.02 7.57 -10.77
C TYR A 184 3.48 7.19 -10.94
N TYR A 185 3.70 5.88 -11.09
CA TYR A 185 4.97 5.30 -11.53
C TYR A 185 4.91 4.98 -13.01
N LEU A 186 6.00 5.32 -13.70
CA LEU A 186 6.12 5.16 -15.15
C LEU A 186 7.17 4.10 -15.48
N PRO A 187 7.02 3.41 -16.62
CA PRO A 187 8.08 2.54 -17.11
C PRO A 187 9.27 3.38 -17.57
N THR A 188 10.47 2.94 -17.22
CA THR A 188 11.72 3.54 -17.70
C THR A 188 12.05 3.07 -19.11
N GLU A 189 12.90 3.81 -19.84
CA GLU A 189 13.36 3.37 -21.17
C GLU A 189 14.06 2.01 -21.12
N GLN A 190 14.82 1.74 -20.05
CA GLN A 190 15.49 0.46 -19.85
C GLN A 190 14.48 -0.68 -19.68
N SER A 191 13.54 -0.56 -18.74
CA SER A 191 12.50 -1.58 -18.51
C SER A 191 11.61 -1.79 -19.75
N TRP A 192 11.34 -0.73 -20.51
CA TRP A 192 10.61 -0.79 -21.77
C TRP A 192 11.31 -1.67 -22.82
N ARG A 193 12.64 -1.53 -22.94
CA ARG A 193 13.46 -2.24 -23.95
C ARG A 193 13.76 -3.68 -23.52
N GLU A 194 14.21 -3.85 -22.27
CA GLU A 194 14.74 -5.11 -21.73
C GLU A 194 13.64 -6.02 -21.18
N LEU A 195 12.69 -5.45 -20.44
CA LEU A 195 11.65 -6.21 -19.72
C LEU A 195 10.28 -6.15 -20.41
N LYS A 196 10.16 -5.36 -21.49
CA LYS A 196 8.88 -5.08 -22.14
C LYS A 196 7.84 -4.50 -21.18
N ASP A 197 8.28 -3.78 -20.17
CA ASP A 197 7.37 -3.12 -19.23
C ASP A 197 6.60 -2.00 -19.94
N ARG A 198 5.28 -2.04 -19.81
CA ARG A 198 4.33 -1.06 -20.35
C ARG A 198 3.40 -0.56 -19.26
N THR A 199 3.68 -0.89 -18.00
CA THR A 199 2.77 -0.67 -16.88
C THR A 199 2.92 0.74 -16.35
N VAL A 200 1.80 1.44 -16.22
CA VAL A 200 1.70 2.64 -15.39
C VAL A 200 0.92 2.26 -14.14
N THR A 201 1.50 2.52 -12.97
CA THR A 201 0.86 2.28 -11.68
C THR A 201 0.39 3.60 -11.11
N CYS A 202 -0.91 3.71 -10.85
CA CYS A 202 -1.55 4.90 -10.29
C CYS A 202 -1.68 4.76 -8.76
N ALA A 203 -1.50 5.87 -8.05
CA ALA A 203 -1.58 5.91 -6.60
C ALA A 203 -2.16 7.24 -6.12
N PHE A 204 -2.70 7.25 -4.90
CA PHE A 204 -2.78 8.46 -4.10
C PHE A 204 -1.52 8.54 -3.24
N ALA A 205 -0.92 9.71 -3.16
CA ALA A 205 0.30 9.97 -2.40
C ALA A 205 0.11 11.16 -1.47
N ALA A 206 0.70 11.09 -0.27
CA ALA A 206 0.79 12.24 0.62
C ALA A 206 1.75 13.28 0.05
N GLU A 207 1.25 14.46 -0.32
CA GLU A 207 2.06 15.63 -0.68
C GLU A 207 2.89 16.10 0.52
N LYS A 208 2.28 16.07 1.72
CA LYS A 208 2.91 16.42 2.99
C LYS A 208 2.49 15.43 4.07
N GLY A 209 3.41 15.11 4.97
CA GLY A 209 3.15 14.18 6.07
C GLY A 209 2.89 12.76 5.56
N THR A 210 1.84 12.12 6.05
CA THR A 210 1.45 10.74 5.71
C THR A 210 -0.06 10.64 5.55
N LEU A 211 -0.51 9.70 4.73
CA LEU A 211 -1.89 9.20 4.72
C LEU A 211 -2.10 8.25 5.89
N THR A 212 -3.36 8.01 6.28
CA THR A 212 -3.72 7.02 7.30
C THR A 212 -5.12 6.47 7.01
N GLY A 213 -5.25 5.15 7.06
CA GLY A 213 -6.43 4.46 6.55
C GLY A 213 -6.36 4.30 5.02
N SER A 214 -7.09 3.32 4.50
CA SER A 214 -7.24 3.18 3.05
C SER A 214 -8.21 4.25 2.52
N LEU A 215 -7.88 4.84 1.39
CA LEU A 215 -8.71 5.78 0.63
C LEU A 215 -9.72 5.07 -0.28
N ARG A 216 -9.79 3.73 -0.24
CA ARG A 216 -10.71 2.93 -1.04
C ARG A 216 -12.17 3.18 -0.64
N ALA A 217 -12.93 3.74 -1.55
CA ALA A 217 -14.37 3.95 -1.41
C ALA A 217 -15.06 3.52 -2.71
N ASP A 218 -15.04 2.22 -2.99
CA ASP A 218 -15.68 1.64 -4.17
C ASP A 218 -16.76 0.61 -3.76
N ALA A 219 -17.36 -0.08 -4.73
CA ALA A 219 -18.42 -1.06 -4.45
C ALA A 219 -17.97 -2.28 -3.61
N THR A 220 -16.67 -2.40 -3.28
CA THR A 220 -16.15 -3.43 -2.37
C THR A 220 -16.14 -2.99 -0.90
N THR A 221 -16.15 -1.68 -0.65
CA THR A 221 -16.13 -1.09 0.71
C THR A 221 -17.41 -0.34 1.07
N LEU A 222 -18.16 0.13 0.06
CA LEU A 222 -19.41 0.86 0.21
C LEU A 222 -20.64 -0.04 0.05
N ASP A 223 -21.75 0.34 0.68
CA ASP A 223 -23.04 -0.29 0.45
C ASP A 223 -23.71 0.21 -0.86
N ALA A 224 -24.81 -0.44 -1.25
CA ALA A 224 -25.49 -0.13 -2.51
C ALA A 224 -26.10 1.28 -2.55
N ASP A 225 -26.54 1.81 -1.40
CA ASP A 225 -27.17 3.13 -1.30
C ASP A 225 -26.10 4.23 -1.42
N GLN A 226 -24.97 4.04 -0.75
CA GLN A 226 -23.78 4.89 -0.86
C GLN A 226 -23.26 4.94 -2.30
N VAL A 227 -23.11 3.78 -2.96
CA VAL A 227 -22.66 3.71 -4.35
C VAL A 227 -23.65 4.38 -5.30
N ALA A 228 -24.96 4.19 -5.09
CA ALA A 228 -25.99 4.81 -5.92
C ALA A 228 -25.95 6.34 -5.81
N TYR A 229 -25.84 6.87 -4.59
CA TYR A 229 -25.74 8.31 -4.33
C TYR A 229 -24.47 8.90 -4.94
N LEU A 230 -23.29 8.35 -4.60
CA LEU A 230 -22.01 8.90 -5.06
C LEU A 230 -21.88 8.85 -6.59
N LYS A 231 -22.29 7.77 -7.24
CA LYS A 231 -22.24 7.70 -8.71
C LYS A 231 -23.17 8.72 -9.39
N ALA A 232 -24.28 9.06 -8.76
CA ALA A 232 -25.17 10.11 -9.29
C ALA A 232 -24.50 11.48 -9.16
N MET A 233 -24.02 11.83 -7.95
CA MET A 233 -23.39 13.13 -7.70
C MET A 233 -22.08 13.32 -8.47
N ASN A 234 -21.19 12.31 -8.51
CA ASN A 234 -19.91 12.41 -9.22
C ASN A 234 -20.08 12.62 -10.73
N ALA A 235 -21.20 12.18 -11.32
CA ALA A 235 -21.50 12.43 -12.73
C ALA A 235 -21.84 13.90 -13.00
N LEU A 236 -22.50 14.56 -12.04
CA LEU A 236 -22.73 16.00 -12.08
C LEU A 236 -21.42 16.77 -11.88
N ASP A 237 -20.63 16.40 -10.87
CA ASP A 237 -19.35 17.06 -10.58
C ASP A 237 -18.41 17.01 -11.80
N ALA A 238 -18.33 15.86 -12.48
CA ALA A 238 -17.54 15.71 -13.69
C ALA A 238 -18.00 16.64 -14.83
N ALA A 239 -19.30 16.91 -14.94
CA ALA A 239 -19.82 17.86 -15.93
C ALA A 239 -19.49 19.31 -15.55
N LEU A 240 -19.59 19.66 -14.27
CA LEU A 240 -19.27 21.00 -13.77
C LEU A 240 -17.78 21.34 -13.93
N ILE A 241 -16.89 20.39 -13.63
CA ILE A 241 -15.43 20.57 -13.75
C ILE A 241 -14.97 20.73 -15.21
N ALA A 242 -15.73 20.20 -16.16
CA ALA A 242 -15.43 20.29 -17.59
C ALA A 242 -15.75 21.67 -18.21
N ALA A 243 -15.77 22.74 -17.40
CA ALA A 243 -16.02 24.10 -17.84
C ALA A 243 -14.99 24.57 -18.88
N PRO A 244 -15.40 25.30 -19.93
CA PRO A 244 -14.46 25.92 -20.87
C PRO A 244 -13.54 26.93 -20.16
N GLU A 245 -12.27 26.99 -20.57
CA GLU A 245 -11.33 28.01 -20.07
C GLU A 245 -11.67 29.43 -20.54
N ALA A 246 -12.32 29.56 -21.70
CA ALA A 246 -12.69 30.85 -22.27
C ALA A 246 -14.08 31.26 -21.83
N ASP A 247 -14.21 32.50 -21.35
CA ASP A 247 -15.49 33.09 -20.96
C ASP A 247 -16.49 33.16 -22.14
N PRO A 248 -17.81 33.24 -21.88
CA PRO A 248 -18.85 33.35 -22.89
C PRO A 248 -18.67 34.53 -23.88
N GLU A 249 -18.03 35.62 -23.46
CA GLU A 249 -17.71 36.76 -24.33
C GLU A 249 -16.68 36.40 -25.41
N LYS A 250 -15.82 35.42 -25.14
CA LYS A 250 -14.76 34.94 -26.06
C LYS A 250 -15.23 33.74 -26.86
N ASP A 251 -15.92 32.80 -26.22
CA ASP A 251 -16.45 31.58 -26.85
C ASP A 251 -17.82 31.18 -26.28
N LEU A 252 -18.85 31.90 -26.71
CA LEU A 252 -20.23 31.60 -26.33
C LEU A 252 -20.64 30.16 -26.74
N ALA A 253 -20.19 29.68 -27.90
CA ALA A 253 -20.61 28.38 -28.42
C ALA A 253 -20.12 27.23 -27.52
N ALA A 254 -18.88 27.29 -27.05
CA ALA A 254 -18.34 26.32 -26.08
C ALA A 254 -19.11 26.37 -24.75
N ASN A 255 -19.37 27.57 -24.22
CA ASN A 255 -20.07 27.76 -22.94
C ASN A 255 -21.52 27.27 -22.98
N VAL A 256 -22.26 27.59 -24.05
CA VAL A 256 -23.63 27.12 -24.26
C VAL A 256 -23.68 25.59 -24.41
N THR A 257 -22.70 25.01 -25.12
CA THR A 257 -22.57 23.54 -25.26
C THR A 257 -22.29 22.87 -23.91
N TRP A 258 -21.38 23.44 -23.13
CA TRP A 258 -21.05 22.96 -21.79
C TRP A 258 -22.25 23.09 -20.84
N ALA A 259 -22.95 24.23 -20.82
CA ALA A 259 -24.16 24.40 -20.02
C ALA A 259 -25.23 23.36 -20.36
N GLY A 260 -25.37 22.97 -21.64
CA GLY A 260 -26.23 21.87 -22.05
C GLY A 260 -25.78 20.51 -21.53
N THR A 261 -24.47 20.29 -21.40
CA THR A 261 -23.91 19.08 -20.77
C THR A 261 -24.20 19.06 -19.27
N VAL A 262 -24.11 20.19 -18.59
CA VAL A 262 -24.47 20.33 -17.17
C VAL A 262 -25.96 20.09 -16.95
N ASP A 263 -26.86 20.68 -17.76
CA ASP A 263 -28.31 20.41 -17.70
C ASP A 263 -28.61 18.90 -17.82
N GLN A 264 -28.01 18.23 -18.80
CA GLN A 264 -28.17 16.79 -18.99
C GLN A 264 -27.62 15.98 -17.80
N ALA A 265 -26.51 16.41 -17.20
CA ALA A 265 -25.95 15.77 -16.01
C ALA A 265 -26.86 15.95 -14.78
N ILE A 266 -27.44 17.14 -14.59
CA ILE A 266 -28.44 17.41 -13.54
C ILE A 266 -29.67 16.53 -13.74
N GLU A 267 -30.21 16.46 -14.96
CA GLU A 267 -31.33 15.57 -15.30
C GLU A 267 -31.02 14.10 -14.97
N GLY A 268 -29.87 13.62 -15.43
CA GLY A 268 -29.42 12.25 -15.17
C GLY A 268 -29.24 11.96 -13.67
N THR A 269 -28.76 12.93 -12.91
CA THR A 269 -28.59 12.85 -11.45
C THR A 269 -29.94 12.77 -10.76
N ILE A 270 -30.88 13.66 -11.08
CA ILE A 270 -32.26 13.63 -10.58
C ILE A 270 -32.91 12.27 -10.87
N ALA A 271 -32.79 11.77 -12.11
CA ALA A 271 -33.37 10.50 -12.51
C ALA A 271 -32.79 9.32 -11.72
N ARG A 272 -31.47 9.28 -11.50
CA ARG A 272 -30.80 8.24 -10.71
C ARG A 272 -31.22 8.28 -9.23
N LEU A 273 -31.25 9.47 -8.63
CA LEU A 273 -31.64 9.64 -7.23
C LEU A 273 -33.12 9.27 -7.01
N LYS A 274 -34.03 9.70 -7.89
CA LYS A 274 -35.45 9.31 -7.83
C LYS A 274 -35.69 7.83 -8.15
N GLY A 275 -34.84 7.23 -8.99
CA GLY A 275 -34.93 5.84 -9.41
C GLY A 275 -34.43 4.84 -8.36
N HIS A 276 -33.75 5.30 -7.32
CA HIS A 276 -33.22 4.48 -6.23
C HIS A 276 -34.00 4.70 -4.94
N THR A 277 -34.37 3.62 -4.23
CA THR A 277 -35.10 3.72 -2.96
C THR A 277 -34.12 3.82 -1.80
N PHE A 278 -33.89 5.03 -1.30
CA PHE A 278 -33.01 5.28 -0.16
C PHE A 278 -33.70 4.93 1.18
N PRO A 279 -33.00 4.25 2.11
CA PRO A 279 -33.63 3.76 3.34
C PRO A 279 -33.70 4.79 4.46
N GLY A 280 -34.77 4.71 5.26
CA GLY A 280 -34.86 5.35 6.57
C GLY A 280 -34.57 6.85 6.56
N ALA A 281 -33.64 7.28 7.43
CA ALA A 281 -33.28 8.69 7.62
C ALA A 281 -32.62 9.37 6.41
N SER A 282 -32.20 8.61 5.39
CA SER A 282 -31.57 9.17 4.18
C SER A 282 -32.58 9.63 3.12
N ALA A 283 -33.83 9.15 3.17
CA ALA A 283 -34.82 9.41 2.12
C ALA A 283 -35.15 10.89 1.96
N GLU A 284 -35.42 11.60 3.06
CA GLU A 284 -35.76 13.03 3.03
C GLU A 284 -34.58 13.92 2.60
N PRO A 285 -33.37 13.79 3.18
CA PRO A 285 -32.20 14.53 2.72
C PRO A 285 -31.86 14.32 1.23
N VAL A 286 -32.01 13.10 0.70
CA VAL A 286 -31.80 12.84 -0.74
C VAL A 286 -32.89 13.51 -1.59
N ALA A 287 -34.15 13.50 -1.12
CA ALA A 287 -35.23 14.20 -1.80
C ALA A 287 -35.00 15.73 -1.81
N ASP A 288 -34.37 16.28 -0.78
CA ASP A 288 -33.99 17.70 -0.74
C ASP A 288 -32.88 18.03 -1.74
N VAL A 289 -31.87 17.16 -1.89
CA VAL A 289 -30.87 17.29 -2.97
C VAL A 289 -31.55 17.34 -4.33
N VAL A 290 -32.51 16.46 -4.57
CA VAL A 290 -33.28 16.43 -5.82
C VAL A 290 -34.02 17.76 -6.07
N LYS A 291 -34.61 18.38 -5.04
CA LYS A 291 -35.30 19.68 -5.18
C LYS A 291 -34.31 20.80 -5.56
N GLU A 292 -33.13 20.84 -4.96
CA GLU A 292 -32.12 21.85 -5.31
C GLU A 292 -31.59 21.64 -6.72
N LEU A 293 -31.37 20.38 -7.14
CA LEU A 293 -31.01 20.05 -8.51
C LEU A 293 -32.09 20.48 -9.51
N GLU A 294 -33.37 20.30 -9.20
CA GLU A 294 -34.48 20.75 -10.04
C GLU A 294 -34.47 22.28 -10.23
N LYS A 295 -34.22 23.04 -9.16
CA LYS A 295 -34.08 24.51 -9.25
C LYS A 295 -32.88 24.92 -10.10
N ALA A 296 -31.72 24.30 -9.87
CA ALA A 296 -30.52 24.56 -10.66
C ALA A 296 -30.78 24.29 -12.15
N ARG A 297 -31.47 23.19 -12.46
CA ARG A 297 -31.79 22.80 -13.83
C ARG A 297 -32.54 23.90 -14.60
N GLU A 298 -33.50 24.57 -13.98
CA GLU A 298 -34.26 25.66 -14.62
C GLU A 298 -33.36 26.79 -15.17
N HIS A 299 -32.19 26.97 -14.56
CA HIS A 299 -31.20 27.95 -14.95
C HIS A 299 -30.24 27.39 -16.00
N TRP A 300 -29.68 26.20 -15.78
CA TRP A 300 -28.77 25.54 -16.74
C TRP A 300 -29.42 25.28 -18.10
N GLU A 301 -30.71 24.89 -18.13
CA GLU A 301 -31.47 24.70 -19.36
C GLU A 301 -31.62 26.00 -20.17
N LYS A 302 -31.69 27.16 -19.50
CA LYS A 302 -31.76 28.47 -20.15
C LYS A 302 -30.38 28.94 -20.60
N ALA A 303 -29.34 28.77 -19.78
CA ALA A 303 -27.95 29.06 -20.15
C ALA A 303 -27.53 28.28 -21.41
N ALA A 304 -27.95 27.01 -21.51
CA ALA A 304 -27.73 26.15 -22.67
C ALA A 304 -28.43 26.60 -23.97
N ARG A 305 -29.25 27.66 -23.92
CA ARG A 305 -29.95 28.24 -25.08
C ARG A 305 -29.71 29.74 -25.21
N SER A 306 -28.75 30.28 -24.47
CA SER A 306 -28.49 31.72 -24.46
C SER A 306 -27.98 32.20 -25.83
N PRO A 307 -28.57 33.29 -26.38
CA PRO A 307 -28.16 33.84 -27.67
C PRO A 307 -26.92 34.75 -27.60
N ASP A 308 -26.56 35.20 -26.39
CA ASP A 308 -25.44 36.10 -26.11
C ASP A 308 -24.89 35.85 -24.70
N ALA A 309 -23.72 36.44 -24.43
CA ALA A 309 -23.00 36.29 -23.15
C ALA A 309 -23.79 36.89 -21.97
N ASP A 310 -24.43 38.04 -22.13
CA ASP A 310 -25.21 38.69 -21.07
C ASP A 310 -26.38 37.80 -20.60
N THR A 311 -27.09 37.19 -21.56
CA THR A 311 -28.16 36.24 -21.28
C THR A 311 -27.62 34.94 -20.68
N PHE A 312 -26.42 34.50 -21.09
CA PHE A 312 -25.75 33.36 -20.46
C PHE A 312 -25.49 33.62 -18.99
N TRP A 313 -24.84 34.74 -18.63
CA TRP A 313 -24.54 35.08 -17.24
C TRP A 313 -25.78 35.24 -16.37
N THR A 314 -26.85 35.83 -16.91
CA THR A 314 -28.17 35.96 -16.24
C THR A 314 -28.72 34.61 -15.74
N HIS A 315 -28.38 33.51 -16.41
CA HIS A 315 -28.81 32.17 -16.04
C HIS A 315 -27.70 31.34 -15.39
N TYR A 316 -26.45 31.55 -15.76
CA TYR A 316 -25.31 30.88 -15.17
C TYR A 316 -25.21 31.16 -13.66
N GLU A 317 -25.22 32.43 -13.25
CA GLU A 317 -24.96 32.78 -11.83
C GLU A 317 -25.97 32.12 -10.89
N PRO A 318 -27.30 32.21 -11.10
CA PRO A 318 -28.23 31.55 -10.20
C PRO A 318 -28.23 30.02 -10.35
N GLY A 319 -27.85 29.49 -11.53
CA GLY A 319 -27.69 28.05 -11.74
C GLY A 319 -26.48 27.48 -10.99
N TRP A 320 -25.41 28.27 -10.88
CA TRP A 320 -24.23 27.97 -10.09
C TRP A 320 -24.51 28.09 -8.58
N ASP A 321 -25.14 29.19 -8.16
CA ASP A 321 -25.49 29.42 -6.74
C ASP A 321 -26.47 28.37 -6.19
N ALA A 322 -27.30 27.76 -7.05
CA ALA A 322 -28.19 26.67 -6.69
C ALA A 322 -27.46 25.32 -6.46
N LEU A 323 -26.17 25.24 -6.75
CA LEU A 323 -25.32 24.06 -6.56
C LEU A 323 -24.17 24.37 -5.59
N PRO A 324 -24.46 24.62 -4.30
CA PRO A 324 -23.41 24.93 -3.32
C PRO A 324 -22.42 23.77 -3.20
N LEU A 325 -21.16 24.07 -2.85
CA LEU A 325 -20.09 23.08 -2.69
C LEU A 325 -20.42 21.98 -1.67
N ASP A 326 -21.27 22.28 -0.70
CA ASP A 326 -21.74 21.32 0.30
C ASP A 326 -23.13 20.73 0.00
N LEU A 327 -23.61 20.84 -1.25
CA LEU A 327 -24.85 20.24 -1.71
C LEU A 327 -24.91 18.76 -1.31
N GLY A 328 -25.97 18.41 -0.58
CA GLY A 328 -26.21 17.04 -0.14
C GLY A 328 -25.37 16.59 1.05
N LYS A 329 -24.72 17.50 1.79
CA LYS A 329 -24.07 17.21 3.07
C LYS A 329 -24.95 16.42 4.05
N ASP A 330 -26.24 16.77 4.15
CA ASP A 330 -27.19 16.06 5.02
C ASP A 330 -27.51 14.65 4.50
N ALA A 331 -27.63 14.48 3.18
CA ALA A 331 -27.80 13.17 2.56
C ALA A 331 -26.56 12.30 2.79
N ARG A 332 -25.37 12.87 2.63
CA ARG A 332 -24.09 12.21 2.91
C ARG A 332 -23.98 11.80 4.38
N ALA A 333 -24.36 12.68 5.32
CA ALA A 333 -24.39 12.36 6.75
C ALA A 333 -25.34 11.18 7.05
N ALA A 334 -26.54 11.20 6.47
CA ALA A 334 -27.52 10.13 6.65
C ALA A 334 -27.07 8.79 6.03
N LEU A 335 -26.31 8.84 4.95
CA LEU A 335 -25.66 7.70 4.28
C LEU A 335 -24.32 7.30 4.91
N LYS A 336 -23.88 7.97 5.98
CA LYS A 336 -22.59 7.75 6.66
C LYS A 336 -21.37 7.90 5.73
N LEU A 337 -21.48 8.81 4.77
CA LEU A 337 -20.40 9.25 3.89
C LEU A 337 -19.65 10.44 4.52
N SER A 338 -18.50 10.82 3.97
CA SER A 338 -17.78 12.01 4.44
C SER A 338 -18.65 13.27 4.29
N THR A 339 -18.63 14.15 5.29
CA THR A 339 -19.33 15.45 5.27
C THR A 339 -18.35 16.62 5.17
N LYS A 340 -17.07 16.34 4.92
CA LYS A 340 -16.03 17.35 4.72
C LYS A 340 -16.03 17.79 3.26
N ALA A 341 -16.88 18.76 2.95
CA ALA A 341 -16.89 19.35 1.61
C ALA A 341 -15.50 19.87 1.23
N PRO A 342 -15.11 19.83 -0.06
CA PRO A 342 -13.91 20.45 -0.55
C PRO A 342 -13.90 21.94 -0.16
N VAL A 343 -12.73 22.44 0.23
CA VAL A 343 -12.54 23.87 0.43
C VAL A 343 -12.33 24.51 -0.93
N GLU A 344 -12.97 25.66 -1.19
CA GLU A 344 -12.64 26.50 -2.33
C GLU A 344 -11.13 26.79 -2.31
N GLU A 345 -10.39 26.30 -3.30
CA GLU A 345 -9.03 26.80 -3.49
C GLU A 345 -9.15 28.28 -3.93
N PRO A 346 -8.46 29.22 -3.28
CA PRO A 346 -8.46 30.59 -3.74
C PRO A 346 -7.91 30.60 -5.17
N ALA A 347 -8.67 31.19 -6.10
CA ALA A 347 -8.25 31.35 -7.49
C ALA A 347 -6.83 31.95 -7.53
N GLY A 348 -5.87 31.12 -7.95
CA GLY A 348 -4.46 31.47 -8.09
C GLY A 348 -4.18 32.31 -9.33
#